data_AF-A0A4Q5Z3B8-F1
#
_entry.id   AF-A0A4Q5Z3B8-F1
#
_cell.length_a   1.000
_cell.length_b   1.000
_cell.length_c   1.000
_cell.angle_alpha   90.00
_cell.angle_beta   90.00
_cell.angle_gamma   90.00
#
_symmetry.space_group_name_H-M   'P 1'
#
loop_
_entity.id
_entity.type
_entity.pdbx_description
1 polymer ?
#
loop_
_entity_poly.entity_id
_entity_poly.type
_entity_poly.pdbx_seq_one_letter_code
_entity_poly.pdbx_strand_id
1 'polypeptide(L)'
;MKTRFYLFALLGFITVSQAQLTLTNGNHTLEISGGISSYYNSRPLKDGEDDRKKDRFKLRDAQIQLEGRIGNTWEYELQMDFADQAANANGADFDPENPGLMDAYVIYKGLGFVNIQAGYGKIYYSRSSMTPFVYSPFWQRAELTRGSIFSQRDVGVTVMKDFWNQRINAYAGIYSGLGELSLNGDNDASGQPEYAAR
;
A
#
# COMPACT_ATOMS: atom_id res chain seq x y z
N MET A 1 -22.05 -18.14 29.77
CA MET A 1 -20.64 -18.36 29.35
C MET A 1 -20.54 -19.05 27.98
N LYS A 2 -21.28 -20.15 27.73
CA LYS A 2 -21.25 -20.90 26.45
C LYS A 2 -21.64 -20.09 25.21
N THR A 3 -22.65 -19.23 25.28
CA THR A 3 -23.10 -18.39 24.13
C THR A 3 -22.06 -17.34 23.70
N ARG A 4 -21.26 -16.83 24.64
CA ARG A 4 -20.16 -15.89 24.35
C ARG A 4 -19.00 -16.60 23.66
N PHE A 5 -18.79 -17.89 23.93
CA PHE A 5 -17.75 -18.71 23.31
C PHE A 5 -18.06 -19.00 21.83
N TYR A 6 -19.33 -19.25 21.49
CA TYR A 6 -19.74 -19.43 20.08
C TYR A 6 -19.67 -18.13 19.27
N LEU A 7 -19.97 -16.98 19.87
CA LEU A 7 -19.79 -15.68 19.21
C LEU A 7 -18.29 -15.39 18.97
N PHE A 8 -17.43 -15.73 19.93
CA PHE A 8 -15.97 -15.62 19.81
C PHE A 8 -15.40 -16.59 18.76
N ALA A 9 -15.94 -17.81 18.67
CA ALA A 9 -15.55 -18.80 17.66
C ALA A 9 -16.01 -18.41 16.25
N LEU A 10 -17.16 -17.72 16.11
CA LEU A 10 -17.65 -17.22 14.83
C LEU A 10 -16.93 -15.94 14.36
N LEU A 11 -16.51 -15.07 15.31
CA LEU A 11 -15.78 -13.83 15.06
C LEU A 11 -14.25 -14.00 15.03
N GLY A 12 -13.75 -15.17 15.42
CA GLY A 12 -12.33 -15.52 15.39
C GLY A 12 -11.78 -15.86 14.01
N PHE A 13 -12.62 -15.85 12.97
CA PHE A 13 -12.18 -16.04 11.60
C PHE A 13 -11.70 -14.73 11.01
N ILE A 14 -10.38 -14.57 10.93
CA ILE A 14 -9.77 -13.64 9.98
C ILE A 14 -10.10 -14.17 8.59
N THR A 15 -11.02 -13.51 7.88
CA THR A 15 -11.34 -13.83 6.49
C THR A 15 -10.56 -12.90 5.58
N VAL A 16 -9.66 -13.49 4.80
CA VAL A 16 -9.04 -12.84 3.64
C VAL A 16 -9.61 -13.53 2.43
N SER A 17 -10.39 -12.82 1.62
CA SER A 17 -10.83 -13.30 0.31
C SER A 17 -10.04 -12.54 -0.74
N GLN A 18 -9.39 -13.27 -1.63
CA GLN A 18 -8.72 -12.72 -2.81
C GLN A 18 -9.39 -13.28 -4.06
N ALA A 19 -9.60 -12.42 -5.04
CA ALA A 19 -10.07 -12.79 -6.36
C ALA A 19 -9.15 -12.16 -7.41
N GLN A 20 -8.92 -12.87 -8.51
CA GLN A 20 -8.06 -12.43 -9.60
C GLN A 20 -8.65 -12.88 -10.94
N LEU A 21 -8.64 -11.98 -11.91
CA LEU A 21 -9.02 -12.22 -13.30
C LEU A 21 -7.93 -11.65 -14.21
N THR A 22 -7.39 -12.48 -15.10
CA THR A 22 -6.39 -12.06 -16.08
C THR A 22 -6.98 -12.11 -17.49
N LEU A 23 -6.91 -10.98 -18.20
CA LEU A 23 -7.30 -10.82 -19.59
C LEU A 23 -6.04 -10.63 -20.44
N THR A 24 -5.87 -11.43 -21.49
CA THR A 24 -4.70 -11.32 -22.37
C THR A 24 -5.05 -11.53 -23.84
N ASN A 25 -4.34 -10.83 -24.72
CA ASN A 25 -4.37 -11.06 -26.17
C ASN A 25 -2.97 -11.40 -26.74
N GLY A 26 -2.04 -11.79 -25.88
CA GLY A 26 -0.65 -12.11 -26.22
C GLY A 26 0.31 -10.93 -26.06
N ASN A 27 -0.02 -9.75 -26.61
CA ASN A 27 0.80 -8.54 -26.43
C ASN A 27 0.36 -7.70 -25.22
N HIS A 28 -0.93 -7.65 -24.95
CA HIS A 28 -1.51 -6.93 -23.83
C HIS A 28 -1.96 -7.92 -22.78
N THR A 29 -1.64 -7.62 -21.53
CA THR A 29 -2.15 -8.36 -20.36
C THR A 29 -2.68 -7.35 -19.37
N LEU A 30 -3.87 -7.61 -18.84
CA LEU A 30 -4.50 -6.89 -17.75
C LEU A 30 -4.92 -7.90 -16.69
N GLU A 31 -4.47 -7.69 -15.47
CA GLU A 31 -4.89 -8.39 -14.28
C GLU A 31 -5.75 -7.47 -13.43
N ILE A 32 -6.90 -7.99 -13.03
CA ILE A 32 -7.83 -7.35 -12.11
C ILE A 32 -7.82 -8.24 -10.87
N SER A 33 -7.27 -7.75 -9.78
CA SER A 33 -7.27 -8.45 -8.50
C SER A 33 -7.95 -7.60 -7.43
N GLY A 34 -8.34 -8.24 -6.34
CA GLY A 34 -8.98 -7.57 -5.23
C GLY A 34 -8.90 -8.38 -3.96
N GLY A 35 -9.04 -7.70 -2.83
CA GLY A 35 -8.92 -8.29 -1.52
C GLY A 35 -9.83 -7.60 -0.51
N ILE A 36 -10.48 -8.38 0.34
CA ILE A 36 -11.22 -7.86 1.49
C ILE A 36 -10.62 -8.45 2.76
N SER A 37 -10.37 -7.59 3.74
CA SER A 37 -9.82 -7.98 5.04
C SER A 37 -10.58 -7.28 6.17
N SER A 38 -10.91 -8.03 7.22
CA SER A 38 -11.55 -7.50 8.42
C SER A 38 -10.92 -8.09 9.68
N TYR A 39 -10.98 -7.36 10.78
CA TYR A 39 -10.49 -7.84 12.05
C TYR A 39 -11.39 -7.44 13.21
N TYR A 40 -11.33 -8.27 14.25
CA TYR A 40 -11.82 -7.96 15.58
C TYR A 40 -10.63 -7.85 16.53
N ASN A 41 -10.55 -6.76 17.27
CA ASN A 41 -9.55 -6.55 18.31
C ASN A 41 -10.23 -6.43 19.67
N SER A 42 -9.71 -7.15 20.67
CA SER A 42 -10.12 -7.06 22.06
C SER A 42 -8.87 -6.77 22.90
N ARG A 43 -8.80 -5.59 23.51
CA ARG A 43 -7.64 -5.16 24.29
C ARG A 43 -7.87 -5.47 25.77
N PRO A 44 -7.03 -6.30 26.41
CA PRO A 44 -7.06 -6.41 27.86
C PRO A 44 -6.65 -5.07 28.48
N LEU A 45 -7.50 -4.55 29.35
CA LEU A 45 -7.25 -3.32 30.09
C LEU A 45 -6.62 -3.63 31.45
N LYS A 46 -5.92 -2.65 32.02
CA LYS A 46 -5.41 -2.74 33.40
C LYS A 46 -6.59 -2.61 34.37
N ASP A 47 -6.43 -3.11 35.59
CA ASP A 47 -7.44 -2.96 36.63
C ASP A 47 -7.72 -1.48 36.90
N GLY A 48 -9.00 -1.09 36.86
CA GLY A 48 -9.46 0.30 37.02
C GLY A 48 -9.58 1.10 35.72
N GLU A 49 -9.15 0.55 34.58
CA GLU A 49 -9.35 1.15 33.26
C GLU A 49 -10.58 0.53 32.57
N ASP A 50 -11.59 1.36 32.29
CA ASP A 50 -12.82 0.95 31.61
C ASP A 50 -12.92 1.46 30.16
N ASP A 51 -11.90 2.16 29.66
CA ASP A 51 -11.90 2.67 28.29
C ASP A 51 -11.72 1.57 27.24
N ARG A 52 -12.85 1.05 26.78
CA ARG A 52 -12.94 0.03 25.72
C ARG A 52 -13.05 0.60 24.31
N LYS A 53 -12.78 1.90 24.08
CA LYS A 53 -12.83 2.50 22.73
C LYS A 53 -11.91 1.81 21.71
N LYS A 54 -10.93 1.02 22.15
CA LYS A 54 -9.99 0.27 21.28
C LYS A 54 -10.40 -1.19 21.04
N ASP A 55 -11.51 -1.64 21.64
CA ASP A 55 -12.19 -2.88 21.24
C ASP A 55 -13.00 -2.58 19.98
N ARG A 56 -12.62 -3.18 18.86
CA ARG A 56 -13.15 -2.76 17.54
C ARG A 56 -13.30 -3.94 16.59
N PHE A 57 -14.41 -3.93 15.87
CA PHE A 57 -14.60 -4.70 14.64
C PHE A 57 -14.50 -3.70 13.48
N LYS A 58 -13.47 -3.83 12.64
CA LYS A 58 -13.21 -2.91 11.52
C LYS A 58 -13.03 -3.71 10.22
N LEU A 59 -13.67 -3.23 9.15
CA LEU A 59 -13.25 -3.54 7.79
C LEU A 59 -11.92 -2.81 7.56
N ARG A 60 -10.83 -3.57 7.45
CA ARG A 60 -9.50 -2.98 7.36
C ARG A 60 -9.22 -2.58 5.93
N ASP A 61 -9.26 -3.53 5.03
CA ASP A 61 -8.92 -3.32 3.62
C ASP A 61 -10.10 -3.77 2.75
N ALA A 62 -10.44 -2.96 1.75
CA ALA A 62 -11.33 -3.32 0.66
C ALA A 62 -10.68 -2.85 -0.64
N GLN A 63 -9.78 -3.68 -1.17
CA GLN A 63 -8.85 -3.31 -2.22
C GLN A 63 -9.27 -3.84 -3.59
N ILE A 64 -9.04 -3.01 -4.60
CA ILE A 64 -9.02 -3.41 -6.01
C ILE A 64 -7.68 -2.96 -6.60
N GLN A 65 -7.06 -3.84 -7.37
CA GLN A 65 -5.81 -3.62 -8.05
C GLN A 65 -5.95 -3.97 -9.54
N LEU A 66 -5.42 -3.10 -10.39
CA LEU A 66 -5.32 -3.27 -11.82
C LEU A 66 -3.85 -3.24 -12.18
N GLU A 67 -3.29 -4.38 -12.56
CA GLU A 67 -1.93 -4.48 -13.07
C GLU A 67 -1.98 -4.78 -14.56
N GLY A 68 -1.23 -4.07 -15.38
CA GLY A 68 -1.21 -4.37 -16.79
C GLY A 68 0.13 -4.15 -17.45
N ARG A 69 0.29 -4.83 -18.59
CA ARG A 69 1.54 -4.88 -19.36
C ARG A 69 1.24 -4.80 -20.85
N ILE A 70 2.08 -4.07 -21.57
CA ILE A 70 2.08 -3.99 -23.03
C ILE A 70 3.44 -4.45 -23.54
N GLY A 71 3.48 -5.69 -24.02
CA GLY A 71 4.68 -6.41 -24.40
C GLY A 71 5.71 -6.40 -23.27
N ASN A 72 6.96 -6.13 -23.64
CA ASN A 72 8.06 -5.94 -22.70
C ASN A 72 8.40 -4.46 -22.48
N THR A 73 7.53 -3.54 -22.90
CA THR A 73 7.86 -2.11 -22.99
C THR A 73 7.18 -1.28 -21.91
N TRP A 74 5.92 -1.59 -21.60
CA TRP A 74 5.14 -0.82 -20.63
C TRP A 74 4.53 -1.73 -19.58
N GLU A 75 4.55 -1.26 -18.34
CA GLU A 75 3.77 -1.80 -17.23
C GLU A 75 3.03 -0.66 -16.57
N TYR A 76 1.86 -0.91 -16.01
CA TYR A 76 1.10 0.07 -15.28
C TYR A 76 0.40 -0.61 -14.12
N GLU A 77 0.21 0.14 -13.04
CA GLU A 77 -0.47 -0.33 -11.85
C GLU A 77 -1.37 0.76 -11.30
N LEU A 78 -2.61 0.37 -10.96
CA LEU A 78 -3.55 1.18 -10.20
C LEU A 78 -4.12 0.34 -9.07
N GLN A 79 -3.88 0.75 -7.83
CA GLN A 79 -4.37 0.08 -6.64
C GLN A 79 -5.11 1.10 -5.76
N MET A 80 -6.33 0.74 -5.36
CA MET A 80 -7.18 1.55 -4.46
C MET A 80 -7.69 0.70 -3.30
N ASP A 81 -7.78 1.29 -2.12
CA ASP A 81 -8.42 0.77 -0.91
C ASP A 81 -9.65 1.62 -0.55
N PHE A 82 -10.83 1.07 -0.79
CA PHE A 82 -12.09 1.76 -0.53
C PHE A 82 -12.40 1.89 0.96
N ALA A 83 -11.86 1.02 1.81
CA ALA A 83 -12.13 1.07 3.25
C ALA A 83 -11.55 2.34 3.87
N ASP A 84 -10.29 2.66 3.53
CA ASP A 84 -9.64 3.85 4.04
C ASP A 84 -10.00 5.12 3.25
N GLN A 85 -10.33 5.02 1.95
CA GLN A 85 -10.91 6.14 1.20
C GLN A 85 -12.22 6.64 1.86
N ALA A 86 -13.10 5.71 2.25
CA ALA A 86 -14.33 6.04 2.95
C ALA A 86 -14.07 6.58 4.38
N ALA A 87 -13.06 6.07 5.08
CA ALA A 87 -12.69 6.58 6.39
C ALA A 87 -12.13 8.02 6.32
N ASN A 88 -11.22 8.28 5.38
CA ASN A 88 -10.62 9.60 5.14
C ASN A 88 -11.68 10.65 4.77
N ALA A 89 -12.67 10.28 3.94
CA ALA A 89 -13.77 11.17 3.57
C ALA A 89 -14.65 11.61 4.76
N ASN A 90 -14.66 10.84 5.86
CA ASN A 90 -15.43 11.16 7.06
C ASN A 90 -14.61 11.91 8.13
N GLY A 91 -13.43 12.43 7.79
CA GLY A 91 -12.57 13.16 8.71
C GLY A 91 -11.90 12.28 9.77
N ALA A 92 -11.77 10.97 9.51
CA ALA A 92 -10.94 10.10 10.34
C ALA A 92 -9.46 10.43 10.17
N ASP A 93 -8.65 10.13 11.18
CA ASP A 93 -7.18 10.32 11.14
C ASP A 93 -6.61 9.66 9.88
N PHE A 94 -5.87 10.46 9.09
CA PHE A 94 -5.19 10.00 7.90
C PHE A 94 -4.17 8.91 8.26
N ASP A 95 -4.26 7.73 7.63
CA ASP A 95 -3.31 6.62 7.82
C ASP A 95 -2.33 6.56 6.63
N PRO A 96 -1.07 6.99 6.80
CA PRO A 96 -0.07 6.92 5.73
C PRO A 96 0.22 5.49 5.24
N GLU A 97 -0.06 4.46 6.06
CA GLU A 97 0.06 3.06 5.63
C GLU A 97 -0.95 2.71 4.53
N ASN A 98 -2.17 3.26 4.66
CA ASN A 98 -3.31 3.04 3.78
C ASN A 98 -4.02 4.38 3.43
N PRO A 99 -3.45 5.19 2.53
CA PRO A 99 -3.99 6.51 2.19
C PRO A 99 -5.23 6.48 1.25
N GLY A 100 -5.82 5.31 1.00
CA GLY A 100 -6.94 5.11 0.08
C GLY A 100 -6.49 4.88 -1.37
N LEU A 101 -5.67 5.76 -1.95
CA LEU A 101 -4.94 5.44 -3.20
C LEU A 101 -3.60 4.80 -2.84
N MET A 102 -3.37 3.56 -3.23
CA MET A 102 -2.16 2.83 -2.84
C MET A 102 -1.05 2.96 -3.86
N ASP A 103 -1.32 2.72 -5.13
CA ASP A 103 -0.33 2.80 -6.20
C ASP A 103 -1.03 3.28 -7.47
N ALA A 104 -0.38 4.17 -8.23
CA ALA A 104 -0.88 4.73 -9.48
C ALA A 104 0.32 5.19 -10.33
N TYR A 105 0.94 4.26 -11.04
CA TYR A 105 2.17 4.53 -11.78
C TYR A 105 2.27 3.74 -13.09
N VAL A 106 3.20 4.18 -13.94
CA VAL A 106 3.59 3.50 -15.17
C VAL A 106 5.10 3.25 -15.15
N ILE A 107 5.52 2.07 -15.63
CA ILE A 107 6.92 1.72 -15.84
C ILE A 107 7.18 1.59 -17.34
N TYR A 108 8.16 2.34 -17.82
CA TYR A 108 8.73 2.20 -19.15
C TYR A 108 10.01 1.36 -19.11
N LYS A 109 10.07 0.32 -19.94
CA LYS A 109 11.17 -0.65 -20.05
C LYS A 109 11.85 -0.63 -21.43
N GLY A 110 11.41 0.23 -22.34
CA GLY A 110 11.87 0.24 -23.73
C GLY A 110 13.33 0.66 -23.94
N LEU A 111 13.99 1.21 -22.91
CA LEU A 111 15.42 1.55 -22.99
C LEU A 111 16.33 0.32 -22.94
N GLY A 112 15.86 -0.82 -22.42
CA GLY A 112 16.61 -2.09 -22.33
C GLY A 112 17.75 -2.10 -21.30
N PHE A 113 18.37 -0.96 -21.01
CA PHE A 113 19.43 -0.85 -20.00
C PHE A 113 18.95 -0.29 -18.65
N VAL A 114 17.79 0.35 -18.56
CA VAL A 114 17.14 0.78 -17.31
C VAL A 114 15.62 0.76 -17.48
N ASN A 115 14.91 0.69 -16.36
CA ASN A 115 13.47 0.93 -16.32
C ASN A 115 13.20 2.29 -15.67
N ILE A 116 12.16 2.98 -16.14
CA ILE A 116 11.74 4.28 -15.62
C ILE A 116 10.31 4.13 -15.11
N GLN A 117 10.12 4.24 -13.80
CA GLN A 117 8.82 4.33 -13.17
C GLN A 117 8.44 5.81 -12.99
N ALA A 118 7.22 6.18 -13.32
CA ALA A 118 6.68 7.52 -13.10
C ALA A 118 5.23 7.43 -12.58
N GLY A 119 4.92 8.21 -11.56
CA GLY A 119 3.58 8.27 -10.96
C GLY A 119 3.63 8.27 -9.44
N TYR A 120 2.49 7.96 -8.82
CA TYR A 120 2.35 7.82 -7.38
C TYR A 120 2.57 6.37 -6.97
N GLY A 121 3.39 6.14 -5.95
CA GLY A 121 3.60 4.82 -5.40
C GLY A 121 4.68 4.81 -4.34
N LYS A 122 5.10 3.61 -3.93
CA LYS A 122 6.08 3.46 -2.85
C LYS A 122 7.45 4.07 -3.18
N ILE A 123 8.03 4.76 -2.20
CA ILE A 123 9.40 5.27 -2.27
C ILE A 123 10.38 4.12 -2.00
N TYR A 124 11.38 3.95 -2.86
CA TYR A 124 12.39 2.89 -2.77
C TYR A 124 13.46 3.17 -1.71
N TYR A 125 13.04 3.41 -0.46
CA TYR A 125 13.94 3.68 0.67
C TYR A 125 13.97 2.51 1.67
N SER A 126 12.79 2.03 2.09
CA SER A 126 12.66 1.02 3.15
C SER A 126 12.23 -0.35 2.63
N ARG A 127 12.98 -1.40 2.98
CA ARG A 127 12.59 -2.79 2.66
C ARG A 127 11.26 -3.18 3.31
N SER A 128 11.01 -2.68 4.53
CA SER A 128 9.74 -2.92 5.22
C SER A 128 8.61 -2.40 4.35
N SER A 129 8.59 -1.11 4.03
CA SER A 129 7.53 -0.44 3.25
C SER A 129 7.32 -1.09 1.86
N MET A 130 8.39 -1.53 1.21
CA MET A 130 8.30 -2.23 -0.09
C MET A 130 7.61 -3.60 0.00
N THR A 131 7.75 -4.32 1.12
CA THR A 131 7.13 -5.63 1.30
C THR A 131 5.60 -5.47 1.32
N PRO A 132 4.81 -6.20 0.51
CA PRO A 132 3.35 -6.10 0.56
C PRO A 132 2.82 -6.38 1.97
N PHE A 133 1.77 -5.66 2.37
CA PHE A 133 1.25 -5.75 3.74
C PHE A 133 0.74 -7.16 4.08
N VAL A 134 0.15 -7.88 3.13
CA VAL A 134 -0.26 -9.28 3.28
C VAL A 134 0.88 -10.24 3.67
N TYR A 135 2.13 -9.86 3.42
CA TYR A 135 3.33 -10.60 3.83
C TYR A 135 4.00 -10.03 5.10
N SER A 136 3.40 -9.02 5.71
CA SER A 136 3.84 -8.51 7.02
C SER A 136 3.56 -9.56 8.10
N PRO A 137 4.50 -9.84 9.01
CA PRO A 137 4.27 -10.77 10.11
C PRO A 137 3.23 -10.27 11.12
N PHE A 138 2.99 -8.96 11.14
CA PHE A 138 2.00 -8.32 12.00
C PHE A 138 0.96 -7.57 11.18
N TRP A 139 -0.27 -7.49 11.71
CA TRP A 139 -1.38 -6.74 11.13
C TRP A 139 -1.22 -5.20 11.25
N GLN A 140 0.01 -4.73 11.41
CA GLN A 140 0.40 -3.33 11.37
C GLN A 140 1.93 -3.30 11.20
N ARG A 141 2.45 -2.37 10.39
CA ARG A 141 3.90 -2.11 10.35
C ARG A 141 4.40 -1.50 11.66
N ALA A 142 5.69 -1.68 11.93
CA ALA A 142 6.35 -0.95 13.01
C ALA A 142 6.24 0.56 12.77
N GLU A 143 5.96 1.33 13.83
CA GLU A 143 5.74 2.79 13.76
C GLU A 143 6.83 3.52 12.99
N LEU A 144 8.11 3.14 13.18
CA LEU A 144 9.25 3.72 12.46
C LEU A 144 9.14 3.63 10.93
N THR A 145 8.40 2.65 10.42
CA THR A 145 8.25 2.36 8.98
C THR A 145 6.82 2.50 8.49
N ARG A 146 5.93 3.04 9.34
CA ARG A 146 4.49 3.18 9.08
C ARG A 146 4.11 4.53 8.46
N GLY A 147 5.09 5.33 8.07
CA GLY A 147 4.85 6.62 7.41
C GLY A 147 4.88 7.84 8.35
N SER A 148 5.09 7.65 9.65
CA SER A 148 5.11 8.74 10.63
C SER A 148 6.44 9.50 10.69
N ILE A 149 7.54 8.88 10.25
CA ILE A 149 8.89 9.48 10.26
C ILE A 149 9.35 9.86 8.84
N PHE A 150 9.00 9.04 7.86
CA PHE A 150 9.29 9.26 6.45
C PHE A 150 8.07 8.81 5.64
N SER A 151 7.76 9.47 4.53
CA SER A 151 6.64 9.09 3.68
C SER A 151 6.87 7.73 3.04
N GLN A 152 5.84 6.90 3.01
CA GLN A 152 5.94 5.59 2.38
C GLN A 152 5.71 5.70 0.87
N ARG A 153 4.90 6.65 0.45
CA ARG A 153 4.51 6.87 -0.94
C ARG A 153 4.54 8.34 -1.30
N ASP A 154 4.86 8.61 -2.56
CA ASP A 154 4.86 9.96 -3.12
C ASP A 154 4.75 9.88 -4.65
N VAL A 155 4.39 11.00 -5.28
CA VAL A 155 4.49 11.22 -6.71
C VAL A 155 5.95 11.50 -7.08
N GLY A 156 6.46 10.75 -8.05
CA GLY A 156 7.83 10.97 -8.52
C GLY A 156 8.20 10.17 -9.76
N VAL A 157 9.50 10.19 -10.04
CA VAL A 157 10.14 9.41 -11.10
C VAL A 157 11.28 8.61 -10.48
N THR A 158 11.31 7.31 -10.76
CA THR A 158 12.35 6.38 -10.29
C THR A 158 13.02 5.68 -11.46
N VAL A 159 14.34 5.68 -11.49
CA VAL A 159 15.15 4.86 -12.39
C VAL A 159 15.54 3.58 -11.66
N MET A 160 15.36 2.44 -12.33
CA MET A 160 15.55 1.12 -11.75
C MET A 160 16.49 0.30 -12.64
N LYS A 161 17.41 -0.44 -12.00
CA LYS A 161 18.29 -1.37 -12.70
C LYS A 161 18.53 -2.63 -11.88
N ASP A 162 18.27 -3.77 -12.53
CA ASP A 162 18.63 -5.08 -12.02
C ASP A 162 19.95 -5.56 -12.63
N PHE A 163 20.81 -6.14 -11.80
CA PHE A 163 22.07 -6.76 -12.19
C PHE A 163 22.08 -8.24 -11.81
N TRP A 164 22.79 -9.04 -12.61
CA TRP A 164 23.02 -10.48 -12.38
C TRP A 164 21.73 -11.27 -12.10
N ASN A 165 20.71 -11.09 -12.93
CA ASN A 165 19.40 -11.73 -12.77
C ASN A 165 18.77 -11.40 -11.40
N GLN A 166 18.67 -10.10 -11.07
CA GLN A 166 18.03 -9.57 -9.86
C GLN A 166 18.75 -9.88 -8.54
N ARG A 167 20.03 -10.27 -8.57
CA ARG A 167 20.82 -10.44 -7.34
C ARG A 167 21.19 -9.10 -6.70
N ILE A 168 21.34 -8.07 -7.52
CA ILE A 168 21.51 -6.69 -7.08
C ILE A 168 20.46 -5.86 -7.81
N ASN A 169 19.75 -5.04 -7.07
CA ASN A 169 18.79 -4.09 -7.59
C ASN A 169 19.22 -2.70 -7.12
N ALA A 170 19.29 -1.75 -8.05
CA ALA A 170 19.59 -0.36 -7.77
C ALA A 170 18.41 0.50 -8.16
N TYR A 171 18.04 1.40 -7.26
CA TYR A 171 16.94 2.34 -7.41
C TYR A 171 17.43 3.74 -7.11
N ALA A 172 17.03 4.71 -7.93
CA ALA A 172 17.26 6.13 -7.67
C ALA A 172 16.02 6.91 -8.12
N GLY A 173 15.43 7.67 -7.21
CA GLY A 173 14.19 8.39 -7.45
C GLY A 173 14.21 9.82 -6.96
N ILE A 174 13.39 10.64 -7.62
CA ILE A 174 13.10 12.03 -7.28
C ILE A 174 11.59 12.14 -7.10
N TYR A 175 11.16 12.67 -5.97
CA TYR A 175 9.75 12.74 -5.53
C TYR A 175 9.38 14.16 -5.13
N SER A 176 8.09 14.42 -4.94
CA SER A 176 7.58 15.75 -4.62
C SER A 176 8.00 16.25 -3.23
N GLY A 177 8.27 15.34 -2.29
CA GLY A 177 8.55 15.66 -0.88
C GLY A 177 7.28 15.91 -0.05
N LEU A 178 6.09 15.78 -0.65
CA LEU A 178 4.80 15.91 0.04
C LEU A 178 4.27 14.58 0.57
N GLY A 179 4.89 13.46 0.17
CA GLY A 179 4.43 12.15 0.54
C GLY A 179 3.00 11.89 0.08
N GLU A 180 2.20 11.29 0.95
CA GLU A 180 0.81 10.94 0.64
C GLU A 180 -0.11 12.18 0.52
N LEU A 181 0.35 13.38 0.95
CA LEU A 181 -0.37 14.64 0.74
C LEU A 181 -0.29 15.15 -0.71
N SER A 182 0.62 14.60 -1.53
CA SER A 182 0.74 14.95 -2.95
C SER A 182 -0.57 14.78 -3.73
N LEU A 183 -1.49 13.96 -3.22
CA LEU A 183 -2.79 13.67 -3.81
C LEU A 183 -3.84 14.77 -3.58
N ASN A 184 -3.60 15.69 -2.63
CA ASN A 184 -4.54 16.76 -2.31
C ASN A 184 -4.43 17.96 -3.26
N GLY A 185 -3.47 17.96 -4.19
CA GLY A 185 -3.29 19.00 -5.20
C GLY A 185 -2.59 20.26 -4.69
N ASP A 186 -2.19 20.29 -3.43
CA ASP A 186 -1.30 21.32 -2.89
C ASP A 186 0.12 21.09 -3.43
N ASN A 187 0.79 22.18 -3.77
CA ASN A 187 2.18 22.16 -4.22
C ASN A 187 3.10 22.40 -3.02
N ASP A 188 4.26 21.76 -2.98
CA ASP A 188 5.23 22.04 -1.92
C ASP A 188 5.69 23.49 -2.01
N ALA A 189 5.40 24.27 -0.97
CA ALA A 189 5.78 25.67 -0.88
C ALA A 189 7.31 25.85 -0.86
N SER A 190 8.07 24.82 -0.47
CA SER A 190 9.53 24.84 -0.48
C SER A 190 10.11 24.61 -1.88
N GLY A 191 9.38 23.92 -2.76
CA GLY A 191 9.79 23.55 -4.11
C GLY A 191 11.00 22.61 -4.14
N GLN A 192 11.28 21.92 -3.02
CA GLN A 192 12.45 21.04 -2.90
C GLN A 192 12.03 19.59 -3.09
N PRO A 193 12.52 18.91 -4.14
CA PRO A 193 12.19 17.51 -4.33
C PRO A 193 12.87 16.63 -3.27
N GLU A 194 12.22 15.53 -2.92
CA GLU A 194 12.80 14.47 -2.11
C GLU A 194 13.57 13.48 -3.00
N TYR A 195 14.72 13.01 -2.51
CA TYR A 195 15.58 12.06 -3.23
C TYR A 195 15.70 10.78 -2.42
N ALA A 196 15.49 9.63 -3.06
CA ALA A 196 15.72 8.33 -2.43
C ALA A 196 16.54 7.41 -3.34
N ALA A 197 17.41 6.61 -2.73
CA ALA A 197 18.17 5.58 -3.43
C ALA A 197 18.36 4.34 -2.55
N ARG A 198 18.41 3.17 -3.19
CA ARG A 198 18.57 1.87 -2.54
C ARG A 198 19.25 0.85 -3.44
#